data_AF-A0A7S3BEL6-F1
#
_entry.id   AF-A0A7S3BEL6-F1
#
_cell.length_a   1.000
_cell.length_b   1.000
_cell.length_c   1.000
_cell.angle_alpha   90.00
_cell.angle_beta   90.00
_cell.angle_gamma   90.00
#
_symmetry.space_group_name_H-M   'P 1'
#
loop_
_entity.id
_entity.type
_entity.pdbx_description
1 polymer ?
#
loop_
_entity_poly.entity_id
_entity_poly.type
_entity_poly.pdbx_seq_one_letter_code
_entity_poly.pdbx_strand_id
1 'polypeptide(L)'
;KRDVLLYTPLIWSLTNDKWVAFGRARFCFFLVLNLLSLSLLTMSLCSSTEGEYCNGAWIVVFVPVPLTGMRAIIGDIAYVANLFLIGFLLARHVITNVRLSQPLWGEKVEIFSCLLPIFAAPLRLYKSTLSAHFLLLGMSSGVGWMRCLQDSFKFSSSVGPLVLVVVKIMTSDVKPFIVMWLCFFSMFFSTLWGVYRGMHSNATVEDVMTILVRFTINPDTMYLASLSDDVGEYQAFNAIIGVLQAGWIVLSHIISLNMLIAMMNTTYAKVQEVQDAEWRVQFLEQVLFQEATPWYLVPSFFGAFSLQNRPDRHLPGKLRVPQPHDTGAEVECFFLQTEIRAPRELGTDPHDNSSLAKNKVLADFLKGIIDVKLEEMTRRLEEKQENAISRVNRSLAAAATPRTATAPVEDPYNDPMSA
;
A
#
# COMPACT_ATOMS: atom_id res chain seq x y z
N LYS A 1 6.21 12.35 15.63
CA LYS A 1 7.22 11.83 16.61
C LYS A 1 8.24 10.90 15.95
N ARG A 2 7.84 10.02 15.01
CA ARG A 2 8.77 9.21 14.21
C ARG A 2 9.62 10.08 13.28
N ASP A 3 8.98 11.03 12.60
CA ASP A 3 9.58 11.83 11.51
C ASP A 3 10.78 12.65 11.97
N VAL A 4 10.71 13.28 13.14
CA VAL A 4 11.81 14.10 13.71
C VAL A 4 13.03 13.24 14.09
N LEU A 5 12.84 11.97 14.47
CA LEU A 5 13.96 11.10 14.84
C LEU A 5 14.72 10.60 13.60
N LEU A 6 13.98 10.36 12.51
CA LEU A 6 14.49 9.84 11.24
C LEU A 6 15.36 10.84 10.46
N TYR A 7 15.19 12.14 10.73
CA TYR A 7 16.05 13.20 10.21
C TYR A 7 17.40 13.31 10.93
N THR A 8 17.65 12.50 11.97
CA THR A 8 18.98 12.49 12.59
C THR A 8 19.98 12.02 11.53
N PRO A 9 20.98 12.84 11.15
CA PRO A 9 21.94 12.50 10.10
C PRO A 9 22.67 11.17 10.39
N LEU A 10 22.76 10.81 11.67
CA LEU A 10 23.26 9.53 12.15
C LEU A 10 22.49 8.31 11.62
N ILE A 11 21.15 8.32 11.71
CA ILE A 11 20.31 7.19 11.29
C ILE A 11 20.34 7.04 9.77
N TRP A 12 20.37 8.18 9.06
CA TRP A 12 20.51 8.20 7.61
C TRP A 12 21.87 7.62 7.17
N SER A 13 22.97 8.06 7.78
CA SER A 13 24.31 7.53 7.48
C SER A 13 24.40 6.03 7.76
N LEU A 14 23.93 5.58 8.94
CA LEU A 14 23.92 4.17 9.32
C LEU A 14 23.19 3.31 8.28
N THR A 15 22.03 3.78 7.83
CA THR A 15 21.18 3.04 6.90
C THR A 15 21.78 3.02 5.51
N ASN A 16 22.33 4.14 5.07
CA ASN A 16 23.02 4.22 3.78
C ASN A 16 24.24 3.29 3.75
N ASP A 17 25.01 3.24 4.84
CA ASP A 17 26.18 2.36 4.96
C ASP A 17 25.77 0.88 4.89
N LYS A 18 24.69 0.48 5.59
CA LYS A 18 24.12 -0.88 5.48
C LYS A 18 23.60 -1.20 4.08
N TRP A 19 22.95 -0.24 3.43
CA TRP A 19 22.41 -0.39 2.09
C TRP A 19 23.53 -0.62 1.06
N VAL A 20 24.59 0.18 1.11
CA VAL A 20 25.74 0.05 0.22
C VAL A 20 26.49 -1.26 0.47
N ALA A 21 26.63 -1.67 1.75
CA ALA A 21 27.42 -2.84 2.12
C ALA A 21 26.77 -4.17 1.73
N PHE A 22 25.47 -4.36 1.98
CA PHE A 22 24.77 -5.63 1.65
C PHE A 22 23.34 -5.45 1.14
N GLY A 23 22.65 -4.37 1.53
CA GLY A 23 21.23 -4.20 1.23
C GLY A 23 20.92 -4.14 -0.27
N ARG A 24 21.74 -3.39 -1.04
CA ARG A 24 21.57 -3.18 -2.48
C ARG A 24 21.67 -4.49 -3.26
N ALA A 25 22.73 -5.28 -3.01
CA ALA A 25 22.92 -6.55 -3.70
C ALA A 25 21.72 -7.46 -3.43
N ARG A 26 21.39 -7.69 -2.14
CA ARG A 26 20.28 -8.58 -1.74
C ARG A 26 18.96 -8.15 -2.36
N PHE A 27 18.66 -6.85 -2.30
CA PHE A 27 17.47 -6.31 -2.92
C PHE A 27 17.43 -6.60 -4.42
N CYS A 28 18.51 -6.34 -5.16
CA CYS A 28 18.57 -6.64 -6.60
C CYS A 28 18.37 -8.13 -6.90
N PHE A 29 18.96 -9.03 -6.12
CA PHE A 29 18.76 -10.47 -6.28
C PHE A 29 17.29 -10.87 -6.15
N PHE A 30 16.63 -10.44 -5.08
CA PHE A 30 15.23 -10.76 -4.86
C PHE A 30 14.28 -10.04 -5.81
N LEU A 31 14.65 -8.84 -6.28
CA LEU A 31 13.92 -8.14 -7.32
C LEU A 31 13.95 -8.93 -8.64
N VAL A 32 15.11 -9.46 -9.03
CA VAL A 32 15.25 -10.31 -10.22
C VAL A 32 14.45 -11.60 -10.07
N LEU A 33 14.50 -12.26 -8.91
CA LEU A 33 13.67 -13.45 -8.65
C LEU A 33 12.18 -13.12 -8.74
N ASN A 34 11.75 -11.97 -8.20
CA ASN A 34 10.36 -11.55 -8.28
C ASN A 34 9.93 -11.28 -9.73
N LEU A 35 10.75 -10.56 -10.50
CA LEU A 35 10.50 -10.31 -11.93
C LEU A 35 10.44 -11.62 -12.73
N LEU A 36 11.33 -12.57 -12.44
CA LEU A 36 11.31 -13.89 -13.05
C LEU A 36 10.01 -14.63 -12.72
N SER A 37 9.56 -14.60 -11.46
CA SER A 37 8.29 -15.19 -11.03
C SER A 37 7.11 -14.59 -11.79
N LEU A 38 7.02 -13.27 -11.87
CA LEU A 38 5.93 -12.58 -12.57
C LEU A 38 5.97 -12.83 -14.08
N SER A 39 7.17 -12.95 -14.66
CA SER A 39 7.35 -13.33 -16.06
C SER A 39 6.89 -14.76 -16.32
N LEU A 40 7.22 -15.72 -15.45
CA LEU A 40 6.75 -17.10 -15.56
C LEU A 40 5.22 -17.20 -15.36
N LEU A 41 4.66 -16.41 -14.44
CA LEU A 41 3.22 -16.33 -14.21
C LEU A 41 2.48 -15.77 -15.43
N THR A 42 2.99 -14.71 -16.05
CA THR A 42 2.42 -14.14 -17.28
C THR A 42 2.59 -15.08 -18.47
N MET A 43 3.75 -15.73 -18.60
CA MET A 43 3.95 -16.76 -19.62
C MET A 43 2.93 -17.89 -19.47
N SER A 44 2.72 -18.40 -18.25
CA SER A 44 1.71 -19.42 -17.97
C SER A 44 0.29 -18.99 -18.36
N LEU A 45 -0.06 -17.71 -18.20
CA LEU A 45 -1.34 -17.16 -18.63
C LEU A 45 -1.44 -17.09 -20.16
N CYS A 46 -0.42 -16.56 -20.83
CA CYS A 46 -0.44 -16.34 -22.28
C CYS A 46 -0.30 -17.62 -23.11
N SER A 47 0.33 -18.65 -22.56
CA SER A 47 0.51 -19.94 -23.24
C SER A 47 -0.63 -20.92 -23.01
N SER A 48 -1.59 -20.59 -22.13
CA SER A 48 -2.71 -21.48 -21.84
C SER A 48 -3.78 -21.37 -22.92
N THR A 49 -4.08 -22.50 -23.55
CA THR A 49 -5.11 -22.62 -24.58
C THR A 49 -6.43 -23.12 -23.97
N GLU A 50 -7.55 -22.52 -24.38
CA GLU A 50 -8.88 -22.93 -23.92
C GLU A 50 -9.14 -24.41 -24.27
N GLY A 51 -9.45 -25.23 -23.26
CA GLY A 51 -9.86 -26.63 -23.44
C GLY A 51 -8.80 -27.69 -23.09
N GLU A 52 -7.57 -27.30 -22.76
CA GLU A 52 -6.54 -28.26 -22.35
C GLU A 52 -6.65 -28.61 -20.86
N TYR A 53 -7.34 -29.71 -20.58
CA TYR A 53 -7.34 -30.32 -19.26
C TYR A 53 -5.94 -30.82 -18.91
N CYS A 54 -5.52 -30.62 -17.66
CA CYS A 54 -4.36 -31.27 -17.10
C CYS A 54 -4.56 -32.79 -17.02
N ASN A 55 -4.34 -33.50 -18.13
CA ASN A 55 -3.80 -34.87 -18.04
C ASN A 55 -2.28 -34.83 -17.77
N GLY A 56 -1.63 -33.66 -17.86
CA GLY A 56 -0.17 -33.57 -18.05
C GLY A 56 0.68 -33.08 -16.88
N ALA A 57 0.19 -32.35 -15.89
CA ALA A 57 1.09 -31.69 -14.92
C ALA A 57 1.90 -32.66 -14.03
N TRP A 58 1.43 -33.89 -13.83
CA TRP A 58 2.19 -34.96 -13.17
C TRP A 58 2.94 -35.87 -14.16
N ILE A 59 2.58 -35.84 -15.45
CA ILE A 59 3.09 -36.72 -16.51
C ILE A 59 4.29 -36.10 -17.26
N VAL A 60 4.43 -34.77 -17.27
CA VAL A 60 5.51 -34.04 -17.96
C VAL A 60 6.92 -34.38 -17.40
N VAL A 61 7.03 -34.95 -16.21
CA VAL A 61 8.33 -35.40 -15.67
C VAL A 61 8.75 -36.79 -16.20
N PHE A 62 7.83 -37.62 -16.72
CA PHE A 62 8.13 -39.04 -16.99
C PHE A 62 7.71 -39.59 -18.37
N VAL A 63 6.99 -38.87 -19.23
CA VAL A 63 6.53 -39.43 -20.53
C VAL A 63 6.91 -38.52 -21.71
N PRO A 64 7.51 -39.07 -22.79
CA PRO A 64 7.76 -38.31 -24.02
C PRO A 64 6.44 -38.06 -24.75
N VAL A 65 6.06 -36.77 -24.89
CA VAL A 65 4.79 -36.33 -25.50
C VAL A 65 5.03 -35.76 -26.90
N PRO A 66 4.14 -36.01 -27.89
CA PRO A 66 4.26 -35.51 -29.25
C PRO A 66 4.27 -33.96 -29.36
N LEU A 67 4.96 -33.47 -30.40
CA LEU A 67 5.29 -32.05 -30.67
C LEU A 67 4.07 -31.11 -30.89
N THR A 68 2.85 -31.63 -31.01
CA THR A 68 1.63 -30.84 -31.27
C THR A 68 1.13 -30.05 -30.06
N GLY A 69 1.69 -30.26 -28.86
CA GLY A 69 1.31 -29.58 -27.61
C GLY A 69 2.39 -28.68 -26.98
N MET A 70 3.42 -28.26 -27.73
CA MET A 70 4.57 -27.53 -27.13
C MET A 70 4.20 -26.25 -26.38
N ARG A 71 3.16 -25.51 -26.80
CA ARG A 71 2.71 -24.29 -26.11
C ARG A 71 2.14 -24.60 -24.72
N ALA A 72 1.29 -25.62 -24.62
CA ALA A 72 0.72 -26.08 -23.36
C ALA A 72 1.80 -26.54 -22.38
N ILE A 73 2.77 -27.33 -22.88
CA ILE A 73 3.90 -27.84 -22.08
C ILE A 73 4.75 -26.68 -21.53
N ILE A 74 5.03 -25.66 -22.34
CA ILE A 74 5.77 -24.47 -21.89
C ILE A 74 5.00 -23.75 -20.78
N GLY A 75 3.68 -23.63 -20.90
CA GLY A 75 2.83 -23.04 -19.87
C GLY A 75 2.83 -23.81 -18.56
N ASP A 76 2.77 -25.14 -18.63
CA ASP A 76 2.78 -26.02 -17.46
C ASP A 76 4.11 -25.95 -16.73
N ILE A 77 5.21 -26.01 -17.47
CA ILE A 77 6.57 -25.86 -16.93
C ILE A 77 6.72 -24.48 -16.30
N ALA A 78 6.28 -23.42 -16.97
CA ALA A 78 6.33 -22.06 -16.44
C ALA A 78 5.49 -21.91 -15.15
N TYR A 79 4.30 -22.51 -15.11
CA TYR A 79 3.45 -22.51 -13.93
C TYR A 79 4.08 -23.24 -12.74
N VAL A 80 4.61 -24.44 -12.96
CA VAL A 80 5.28 -25.24 -11.91
C VAL A 80 6.52 -24.52 -11.41
N ALA A 81 7.36 -24.00 -12.31
CA ALA A 81 8.52 -23.20 -11.94
C ALA A 81 8.12 -21.94 -11.14
N ASN A 82 7.04 -21.27 -11.54
CA ASN A 82 6.48 -20.15 -10.79
C ASN A 82 5.99 -20.56 -9.40
N LEU A 83 5.30 -21.69 -9.24
CA LEU A 83 4.87 -22.17 -7.91
C LEU A 83 6.06 -22.46 -6.99
N PHE A 84 7.14 -23.05 -7.50
CA PHE A 84 8.37 -23.23 -6.72
C PHE A 84 8.97 -21.89 -6.29
N LEU A 85 9.03 -20.93 -7.21
CA LEU A 85 9.60 -19.61 -6.95
C LEU A 85 8.76 -18.79 -5.97
N ILE A 86 7.43 -18.83 -6.10
CA ILE A 86 6.48 -18.22 -5.16
C ILE A 86 6.58 -18.89 -3.79
N GLY A 87 6.70 -20.22 -3.72
CA GLY A 87 6.90 -20.93 -2.46
C GLY A 87 8.16 -20.47 -1.74
N PHE A 88 9.25 -20.28 -2.49
CA PHE A 88 10.50 -19.73 -1.97
C PHE A 88 10.35 -18.27 -1.47
N LEU A 89 9.71 -17.40 -2.26
CA LEU A 89 9.44 -16.01 -1.86
C LEU A 89 8.53 -15.95 -0.64
N LEU A 90 7.46 -16.74 -0.60
CA LEU A 90 6.54 -16.82 0.54
C LEU A 90 7.27 -17.27 1.81
N ALA A 91 8.09 -18.32 1.73
CA ALA A 91 8.89 -18.78 2.86
C ALA A 91 9.81 -17.67 3.38
N ARG A 92 10.46 -16.91 2.49
CA ARG A 92 11.25 -15.74 2.86
C ARG A 92 10.41 -14.72 3.62
N HIS A 93 9.24 -14.32 3.10
CA HIS A 93 8.39 -13.32 3.73
C HIS A 93 7.88 -13.79 5.10
N VAL A 94 7.49 -15.06 5.24
CA VAL A 94 7.04 -15.63 6.53
C VAL A 94 8.18 -15.65 7.55
N ILE A 95 9.35 -16.20 7.19
CA ILE A 95 10.51 -16.29 8.10
C ILE A 95 10.99 -14.90 8.52
N THR A 96 11.03 -13.95 7.59
CA THR A 96 11.49 -12.59 7.86
C THR A 96 10.51 -11.86 8.79
N ASN A 97 9.20 -12.03 8.59
CA ASN A 97 8.18 -11.47 9.49
C ASN A 97 8.23 -12.06 10.90
N VAL A 98 8.45 -13.37 11.03
CA VAL A 98 8.64 -14.02 12.34
C VAL A 98 9.84 -13.41 13.07
N ARG A 99 10.93 -13.09 12.36
CA ARG A 99 12.11 -12.44 12.95
C ARG A 99 11.87 -10.98 13.34
N LEU A 100 11.09 -10.24 12.56
CA LEU A 100 10.81 -8.82 12.81
C LEU A 100 9.88 -8.59 14.00
N SER A 101 9.18 -9.63 14.50
CA SER A 101 8.22 -9.60 15.63
C SER A 101 7.01 -8.65 15.47
N GLN A 102 7.08 -7.64 14.60
CA GLN A 102 5.97 -6.81 14.16
C GLN A 102 5.83 -6.90 12.64
N PRO A 103 4.67 -7.36 12.12
CA PRO A 103 4.47 -7.44 10.68
C PRO A 103 4.36 -6.03 10.09
N LEU A 104 5.25 -5.72 9.16
CA LEU A 104 5.17 -4.50 8.36
C LEU A 104 3.91 -4.58 7.47
N TRP A 105 3.19 -3.46 7.30
CA TRP A 105 1.89 -3.48 6.63
C TRP A 105 2.00 -3.90 5.14
N GLY A 106 3.07 -3.48 4.47
CA GLY A 106 3.36 -3.89 3.08
C GLY A 106 3.57 -5.39 2.91
N GLU A 107 4.06 -6.08 3.94
CA GLU A 107 4.37 -7.51 3.88
C GLU A 107 3.11 -8.39 3.90
N LYS A 108 1.99 -7.88 4.43
CA LYS A 108 0.72 -8.62 4.41
C LYS A 108 0.16 -8.76 3.00
N VAL A 109 0.31 -7.71 2.19
CA VAL A 109 -0.15 -7.69 0.79
C VAL A 109 0.70 -8.64 -0.06
N GLU A 110 2.00 -8.71 0.22
CA GLU A 110 2.92 -9.65 -0.42
C GLU A 110 2.55 -11.11 -0.13
N ILE A 111 2.35 -11.46 1.14
CA ILE A 111 1.92 -12.80 1.53
C ILE A 111 0.62 -13.16 0.83
N PHE A 112 -0.35 -12.24 0.81
CA PHE A 112 -1.61 -12.43 0.11
C PHE A 112 -1.40 -12.65 -1.40
N SER A 113 -0.55 -11.85 -2.05
CA SER A 113 -0.22 -12.01 -3.47
C SER A 113 0.44 -13.34 -3.78
N CYS A 114 1.31 -13.86 -2.89
CA CYS A 114 1.92 -15.18 -3.05
C CYS A 114 0.92 -16.33 -2.84
N LEU A 115 -0.10 -16.14 -2.00
CA LEU A 115 -1.10 -17.16 -1.73
C LEU A 115 -2.10 -17.35 -2.88
N LEU A 116 -2.41 -16.30 -3.65
CA LEU A 116 -3.38 -16.37 -4.74
C LEU A 116 -3.04 -17.45 -5.79
N PRO A 117 -1.81 -17.56 -6.34
CA PRO A 117 -1.44 -18.62 -7.28
C PRO A 117 -1.44 -20.01 -6.65
N ILE A 118 -1.12 -20.12 -5.36
CA ILE A 118 -1.16 -21.38 -4.63
C ILE A 118 -2.60 -21.87 -4.52
N PHE A 119 -3.54 -20.98 -4.20
CA PHE A 119 -4.98 -21.30 -4.18
C PHE A 119 -5.56 -21.56 -5.58
N ALA A 120 -4.95 -21.02 -6.63
CA ALA A 120 -5.33 -21.33 -8.01
C ALA A 120 -4.94 -22.76 -8.44
N ALA A 121 -3.94 -23.37 -7.79
CA ALA A 121 -3.45 -24.71 -8.14
C ALA A 121 -4.53 -25.82 -8.05
N PRO A 122 -5.31 -25.99 -6.96
CA PRO A 122 -6.34 -27.02 -6.90
C PRO A 122 -7.49 -26.79 -7.89
N LEU A 123 -7.82 -25.53 -8.21
CA LEU A 123 -8.87 -25.18 -9.18
C LEU A 123 -8.54 -25.64 -10.61
N ARG A 124 -7.26 -25.93 -10.87
CA ARG A 124 -6.79 -26.45 -12.15
C ARG A 124 -7.18 -27.92 -12.39
N LEU A 125 -7.53 -28.66 -11.33
CA LEU A 125 -7.81 -30.10 -11.41
C LEU A 125 -9.21 -30.42 -11.94
N TYR A 126 -10.16 -29.49 -11.88
CA TYR A 126 -11.55 -29.71 -12.30
C TYR A 126 -11.90 -28.88 -13.53
N LYS A 127 -12.51 -29.54 -14.53
CA LYS A 127 -12.98 -28.92 -15.78
C LYS A 127 -13.95 -27.76 -15.54
N SER A 128 -14.84 -27.88 -14.56
CA SER A 128 -15.83 -26.86 -14.23
C SER A 128 -15.24 -25.61 -13.57
N THR A 129 -14.05 -25.71 -12.96
CA THR A 129 -13.39 -24.60 -12.25
C THR A 129 -12.26 -23.95 -13.04
N LEU A 130 -12.06 -24.33 -14.30
CA LEU A 130 -10.97 -23.82 -15.14
C LEU A 130 -11.08 -22.31 -15.39
N SER A 131 -12.30 -21.79 -15.63
CA SER A 131 -12.52 -20.35 -15.78
C SER A 131 -12.17 -19.59 -14.50
N ALA A 132 -12.46 -20.16 -13.33
CA ALA A 132 -12.11 -19.59 -12.04
C ALA A 132 -10.59 -19.62 -11.79
N HIS A 133 -9.89 -20.66 -12.26
CA HIS A 133 -8.43 -20.73 -12.23
C HIS A 133 -7.80 -19.57 -13.01
N PHE A 134 -8.21 -19.35 -14.27
CA PHE A 134 -7.69 -18.25 -15.08
C PHE A 134 -8.00 -16.88 -14.49
N LEU A 135 -9.20 -16.68 -13.96
CA LEU A 135 -9.57 -15.44 -13.30
C LEU A 135 -8.69 -15.18 -12.07
N LEU A 136 -8.47 -16.19 -11.23
CA LEU A 136 -7.62 -16.07 -10.04
C LEU A 136 -6.14 -15.82 -10.41
N LEU A 137 -5.66 -16.48 -11.46
CA LEU A 137 -4.30 -16.31 -11.97
C LEU A 137 -4.10 -14.92 -12.59
N GLY A 138 -5.09 -14.41 -13.33
CA GLY A 138 -5.11 -13.06 -13.88
C GLY A 138 -5.11 -11.99 -12.78
N MET A 139 -5.97 -12.15 -11.77
CA MET A 139 -5.97 -11.26 -10.59
C MET A 139 -4.62 -11.28 -9.88
N SER A 140 -4.04 -12.47 -9.68
CA SER A 140 -2.72 -12.58 -9.05
C SER A 140 -1.62 -11.91 -9.88
N SER A 141 -1.67 -12.02 -11.20
CA SER A 141 -0.70 -11.37 -12.08
C SER A 141 -0.82 -9.84 -11.99
N GLY A 142 -2.05 -9.31 -12.04
CA GLY A 142 -2.30 -7.87 -11.88
C GLY A 142 -1.80 -7.32 -10.55
N VAL A 143 -2.13 -7.99 -9.43
CA VAL A 143 -1.63 -7.61 -8.09
C VAL A 143 -0.11 -7.71 -8.02
N GLY A 144 0.47 -8.77 -8.58
CA GLY A 144 1.91 -9.01 -8.59
C GLY A 144 2.70 -7.94 -9.33
N TRP A 145 2.26 -7.52 -10.52
CA TRP A 145 2.91 -6.43 -11.28
C TRP A 145 2.77 -5.06 -10.60
N MET A 146 1.58 -4.74 -10.09
CA MET A 146 1.35 -3.50 -9.36
C MET A 146 2.26 -3.41 -8.13
N ARG A 147 2.45 -4.52 -7.42
CA ARG A 147 3.37 -4.60 -6.29
C ARG A 147 4.83 -4.51 -6.71
N CYS A 148 5.21 -5.22 -7.77
CA CYS A 148 6.57 -5.14 -8.31
C CYS A 148 6.95 -3.69 -8.63
N LEU A 149 6.02 -2.92 -9.19
CA LEU A 149 6.20 -1.50 -9.44
C LEU A 149 6.46 -0.72 -8.14
N GLN A 150 5.67 -0.95 -7.09
CA GLN A 150 5.85 -0.30 -5.79
C GLN A 150 7.21 -0.63 -5.17
N ASP A 151 7.61 -1.90 -5.14
CA ASP A 151 8.84 -2.33 -4.50
C ASP A 151 10.10 -1.93 -5.29
N SER A 152 10.01 -1.95 -6.62
CA SER A 152 11.11 -1.58 -7.52
C SER A 152 11.53 -0.14 -7.32
N PHE A 153 10.62 0.77 -6.98
CA PHE A 153 10.95 2.20 -6.90
C PHE A 153 11.26 2.71 -5.50
N LYS A 154 11.07 1.89 -4.44
CA LYS A 154 11.39 2.27 -3.05
C LYS A 154 12.84 2.70 -2.84
N PHE A 155 13.79 2.20 -3.62
CA PHE A 155 15.21 2.54 -3.45
C PHE A 155 15.63 3.83 -4.15
N SER A 156 14.87 4.29 -5.17
CA SER A 156 15.24 5.46 -5.95
C SER A 156 14.79 6.72 -5.23
N SER A 157 15.73 7.63 -4.95
CA SER A 157 15.40 8.90 -4.28
C SER A 157 14.55 9.83 -5.15
N SER A 158 14.61 9.71 -6.47
CA SER A 158 13.80 10.54 -7.38
C SER A 158 12.43 9.93 -7.68
N VAL A 159 12.35 8.60 -7.83
CA VAL A 159 11.11 7.92 -8.26
C VAL A 159 10.30 7.39 -7.07
N GLY A 160 10.95 7.04 -5.97
CA GLY A 160 10.29 6.51 -4.77
C GLY A 160 9.21 7.45 -4.21
N PRO A 161 9.51 8.74 -3.96
CA PRO A 161 8.51 9.70 -3.51
C PRO A 161 7.33 9.85 -4.47
N LEU A 162 7.57 9.83 -5.80
CA LEU A 162 6.51 9.92 -6.80
C LEU A 162 5.55 8.72 -6.74
N VAL A 163 6.08 7.51 -6.60
CA VAL A 163 5.27 6.29 -6.48
C VAL A 163 4.48 6.30 -5.17
N LEU A 164 5.08 6.79 -4.08
CA LEU A 164 4.37 6.98 -2.81
C LEU A 164 3.17 7.92 -2.96
N VAL A 165 3.34 9.05 -3.65
CA VAL A 165 2.25 9.99 -3.95
C VAL A 165 1.12 9.27 -4.69
N VAL A 166 1.44 8.50 -5.73
CA VAL A 166 0.44 7.72 -6.48
C VAL A 166 -0.29 6.73 -5.58
N VAL A 167 0.42 5.95 -4.77
CA VAL A 167 -0.20 4.97 -3.85
C VAL A 167 -1.12 5.67 -2.84
N LYS A 168 -0.72 6.83 -2.33
CA LYS A 168 -1.49 7.60 -1.36
C LYS A 168 -2.75 8.20 -1.98
N ILE A 169 -2.66 8.72 -3.21
CA ILE A 169 -3.82 9.17 -3.99
C ILE A 169 -4.78 8.00 -4.25
N MET A 170 -4.26 6.84 -4.67
CA MET A 170 -5.07 5.64 -4.91
C MET A 170 -5.80 5.15 -3.66
N THR A 171 -5.17 5.22 -2.49
CA THR A 171 -5.75 4.73 -1.23
C THR A 171 -6.67 5.74 -0.55
N SER A 172 -6.35 7.03 -0.64
CA SER A 172 -7.12 8.13 -0.02
C SER A 172 -8.33 8.52 -0.86
N ASP A 173 -8.15 8.71 -2.17
CA ASP A 173 -9.12 9.42 -3.00
C ASP A 173 -9.85 8.47 -3.96
N VAL A 174 -9.11 7.55 -4.58
CA VAL A 174 -9.72 6.58 -5.51
C VAL A 174 -10.61 5.57 -4.79
N LYS A 175 -10.27 5.17 -3.55
CA LYS A 175 -11.11 4.27 -2.76
C LYS A 175 -12.53 4.82 -2.49
N PRO A 176 -12.72 6.00 -1.87
CA PRO A 176 -14.07 6.56 -1.69
C PRO A 176 -14.74 6.89 -3.03
N PHE A 177 -13.97 7.29 -4.05
CA PHE A 177 -14.49 7.50 -5.39
C PHE A 177 -15.09 6.23 -5.99
N ILE A 178 -14.41 5.07 -5.92
CA ILE A 178 -14.93 3.79 -6.41
C ILE A 178 -16.22 3.42 -5.67
N VAL A 179 -16.29 3.64 -4.36
CA VAL A 179 -17.52 3.36 -3.58
C VAL A 179 -18.68 4.21 -4.08
N MET A 180 -18.47 5.52 -4.22
CA MET A 180 -19.47 6.44 -4.78
C MET A 180 -19.87 6.04 -6.21
N TRP A 181 -18.88 5.74 -7.07
CA TRP A 181 -19.11 5.31 -8.44
C TRP A 181 -19.93 4.01 -8.50
N LEU A 182 -19.64 3.03 -7.64
CA LEU A 182 -20.42 1.79 -7.54
C LEU A 182 -21.86 2.04 -7.08
N CYS A 183 -22.09 3.03 -6.19
CA CYS A 183 -23.45 3.42 -5.81
C CYS A 183 -24.23 3.99 -7.00
N PHE A 184 -23.63 4.92 -7.77
CA PHE A 184 -24.27 5.46 -8.96
C PHE A 184 -24.45 4.38 -10.04
N PHE A 185 -23.43 3.56 -10.28
CA PHE A 185 -23.50 2.45 -11.23
C PHE A 185 -24.66 1.51 -10.88
N SER A 186 -24.80 1.12 -9.60
CA SER A 186 -25.89 0.24 -9.15
C SER A 186 -27.27 0.89 -9.33
N MET A 187 -27.39 2.19 -9.04
CA MET A 187 -28.62 2.95 -9.25
C MET A 187 -29.04 2.96 -10.74
N PHE A 188 -28.15 3.38 -11.63
CA PHE A 188 -28.43 3.41 -13.08
C PHE A 188 -28.64 2.01 -13.65
N PHE A 189 -27.86 1.02 -13.20
CA PHE A 189 -28.04 -0.38 -13.58
C PHE A 189 -29.44 -0.88 -13.23
N SER A 190 -29.89 -0.71 -11.98
CA SER A 190 -31.23 -1.15 -11.56
C SER A 190 -32.37 -0.47 -12.33
N THR A 191 -32.21 0.81 -12.65
CA THR A 191 -33.22 1.58 -13.39
C THR A 191 -33.28 1.16 -14.85
N LEU A 192 -32.12 1.07 -15.52
CA LEU A 192 -32.04 0.60 -16.89
C LEU A 192 -32.51 -0.84 -17.02
N TRP A 193 -32.15 -1.71 -16.08
CA TRP A 193 -32.64 -3.09 -16.04
C TRP A 193 -34.17 -3.15 -15.99
N GLY A 194 -34.81 -2.31 -15.17
CA GLY A 194 -36.26 -2.20 -15.12
C GLY A 194 -36.88 -1.77 -16.45
N VAL A 195 -36.28 -0.78 -17.12
CA VAL A 195 -36.77 -0.26 -18.40
C VAL A 195 -36.57 -1.27 -19.53
N TYR A 196 -35.39 -1.87 -19.66
CA TYR A 196 -35.08 -2.86 -20.69
C TYR A 196 -35.93 -4.11 -20.56
N ARG A 197 -36.13 -4.63 -19.33
CA ARG A 197 -37.01 -5.78 -19.09
C ARG A 197 -38.48 -5.46 -19.42
N GLY A 198 -38.89 -4.20 -19.27
CA GLY A 198 -40.22 -3.72 -19.66
C GLY A 198 -40.44 -3.68 -21.18
N MET A 199 -39.40 -3.44 -21.97
CA MET A 199 -39.48 -3.36 -23.44
C MET A 199 -39.17 -4.67 -24.15
N HIS A 200 -38.17 -5.41 -23.65
CA HIS A 200 -37.67 -6.64 -24.24
C HIS A 200 -37.74 -7.74 -23.19
N SER A 201 -38.73 -8.63 -23.31
CA SER A 201 -38.88 -9.75 -22.36
C SER A 201 -37.68 -10.71 -22.35
N ASN A 202 -36.83 -10.64 -23.38
CA ASN A 202 -35.64 -11.47 -23.55
C ASN A 202 -34.33 -10.75 -23.19
N ALA A 203 -34.37 -9.49 -22.72
CA ALA A 203 -33.17 -8.76 -22.34
C ALA A 203 -32.44 -9.49 -21.20
N THR A 204 -31.13 -9.70 -21.35
CA THR A 204 -30.30 -10.33 -20.33
C THR A 204 -29.62 -9.29 -19.45
N VAL A 205 -29.29 -9.67 -18.21
CA VAL A 205 -28.53 -8.81 -17.28
C VAL A 205 -27.19 -8.40 -17.89
N GLU A 206 -26.58 -9.30 -18.68
CA GLU A 206 -25.31 -9.09 -19.37
C GLU A 206 -25.40 -7.95 -20.38
N ASP A 207 -26.52 -7.82 -21.10
CA ASP A 207 -26.73 -6.75 -22.08
C ASP A 207 -26.69 -5.38 -21.37
N VAL A 208 -27.46 -5.20 -20.30
CA VAL A 208 -27.52 -3.93 -19.57
C VAL A 208 -26.19 -3.61 -18.88
N MET A 209 -25.50 -4.60 -18.32
CA MET A 209 -24.16 -4.42 -17.76
C MET A 209 -23.16 -3.99 -18.84
N THR A 210 -23.17 -4.66 -19.99
CA THR A 210 -22.27 -4.37 -21.11
C THR A 210 -22.49 -2.96 -21.63
N ILE A 211 -23.75 -2.54 -21.76
CA ILE A 211 -24.12 -1.18 -22.17
C ILE A 211 -23.55 -0.15 -21.18
N LEU A 212 -23.77 -0.33 -19.88
CA LEU A 212 -23.34 0.62 -18.86
C LEU A 212 -21.81 0.72 -18.76
N VAL A 213 -21.12 -0.42 -18.82
CA VAL A 213 -19.66 -0.48 -18.81
C VAL A 213 -19.06 0.14 -20.07
N ARG A 214 -19.60 -0.18 -21.26
CA ARG A 214 -19.15 0.42 -22.51
C ARG A 214 -19.32 1.93 -22.48
N PHE A 215 -20.48 2.43 -22.09
CA PHE A 215 -20.73 3.87 -21.95
C PHE A 215 -19.87 4.56 -20.89
N THR A 216 -19.26 3.81 -19.96
CA THR A 216 -18.29 4.35 -18.99
C THR A 216 -16.89 4.49 -19.58
N ILE A 217 -16.47 3.56 -20.44
CA ILE A 217 -15.10 3.50 -20.97
C ILE A 217 -14.96 4.30 -22.26
N ASN A 218 -15.94 4.15 -23.15
CA ASN A 218 -15.98 4.87 -24.41
C ASN A 218 -17.44 5.12 -24.77
N PRO A 219 -17.93 6.37 -24.65
CA PRO A 219 -19.27 6.73 -25.08
C PRO A 219 -19.33 6.70 -26.62
N ASP A 220 -19.45 5.50 -27.18
CA ASP A 220 -19.63 5.33 -28.62
C ASP A 220 -21.04 5.78 -29.00
N THR A 221 -21.10 6.97 -29.60
CA THR A 221 -22.33 7.56 -30.13
C THR A 221 -22.95 6.73 -31.25
N MET A 222 -22.16 5.87 -31.92
CA MET A 222 -22.64 5.02 -33.02
C MET A 222 -23.53 3.88 -32.52
N TYR A 223 -23.21 3.31 -31.36
CA TYR A 223 -24.04 2.31 -30.71
C TYR A 223 -25.38 2.91 -30.22
N LEU A 224 -25.33 4.16 -29.73
CA LEU A 224 -26.51 4.93 -29.30
C LEU A 224 -27.47 5.21 -30.48
N ALA A 225 -26.92 5.47 -31.68
CA ALA A 225 -27.70 5.61 -32.91
C ALA A 225 -28.30 4.26 -33.36
N SER A 226 -27.55 3.16 -33.28
CA SER A 226 -28.04 1.84 -33.68
C SER A 226 -29.19 1.30 -32.81
N LEU A 227 -29.22 1.67 -31.53
CA LEU A 227 -30.33 1.33 -30.62
C LEU A 227 -31.62 2.10 -30.93
N SER A 228 -31.53 3.24 -31.62
CA SER A 228 -32.69 4.08 -31.92
C SER A 228 -33.46 3.62 -33.17
N ASP A 229 -32.80 2.91 -34.09
CA ASP A 229 -33.40 2.46 -35.35
C ASP A 229 -34.27 1.18 -35.20
N ASP A 230 -34.00 0.32 -34.21
CA ASP A 230 -34.69 -0.97 -34.04
C ASP A 230 -36.02 -0.90 -33.25
N VAL A 231 -36.37 0.27 -32.68
CA VAL A 231 -37.46 0.39 -31.67
C VAL A 231 -38.56 1.36 -32.11
N GLY A 232 -39.12 1.11 -33.31
CA GLY A 232 -40.13 1.96 -33.94
C GLY A 232 -41.48 2.08 -33.20
N GLU A 233 -41.79 1.21 -32.24
CA GLU A 233 -43.13 1.17 -31.59
C GLU A 233 -43.22 1.88 -30.22
N TYR A 234 -42.12 2.26 -29.58
CA TYR A 234 -42.13 2.78 -28.19
C TYR A 234 -41.35 4.10 -28.01
N GLN A 235 -41.76 5.16 -28.74
CA GLN A 235 -41.10 6.48 -28.70
C GLN A 235 -40.92 7.07 -27.29
N ALA A 236 -41.90 6.92 -26.40
CA ALA A 236 -41.82 7.43 -25.02
C ALA A 236 -40.76 6.68 -24.18
N PHE A 237 -40.59 5.37 -24.39
CA PHE A 237 -39.56 4.59 -23.71
C PHE A 237 -38.15 4.91 -24.23
N ASN A 238 -38.02 5.14 -25.54
CA ASN A 238 -36.76 5.55 -26.15
C ASN A 238 -36.28 6.90 -25.58
N ALA A 239 -37.19 7.85 -25.34
CA ALA A 239 -36.87 9.11 -24.70
C ALA A 239 -36.36 8.91 -23.26
N ILE A 240 -36.98 8.02 -22.47
CA ILE A 240 -36.55 7.70 -21.10
C ILE A 240 -35.15 7.06 -21.10
N ILE A 241 -34.89 6.10 -22.00
CA ILE A 241 -33.57 5.48 -22.13
C ILE A 241 -32.51 6.52 -22.51
N GLY A 242 -32.82 7.38 -23.50
CA GLY A 242 -31.91 8.44 -23.92
C GLY A 242 -31.56 9.40 -22.79
N VAL A 243 -32.55 9.80 -21.98
CA VAL A 243 -32.32 10.66 -20.80
C VAL A 243 -31.48 9.94 -19.73
N LEU A 244 -31.76 8.67 -19.45
CA LEU A 244 -30.98 7.88 -18.48
C LEU A 244 -29.53 7.69 -18.93
N GLN A 245 -29.31 7.40 -20.21
CA GLN A 245 -27.97 7.25 -20.78
C GLN A 245 -27.21 8.58 -20.80
N ALA A 246 -27.85 9.67 -21.23
CA ALA A 246 -27.26 11.00 -21.20
C ALA A 246 -26.90 11.42 -19.76
N GLY A 247 -27.81 11.15 -18.80
CA GLY A 247 -27.56 11.37 -17.38
C GLY A 247 -26.37 10.57 -16.87
N TRP A 248 -26.25 9.29 -17.26
CA TRP A 248 -25.10 8.46 -16.91
C TRP A 248 -23.79 9.01 -17.49
N ILE A 249 -23.77 9.43 -18.76
CA ILE A 249 -22.57 9.99 -19.40
C ILE A 249 -22.13 11.27 -18.69
N VAL A 250 -23.05 12.21 -18.46
CA VAL A 250 -22.74 13.48 -17.75
C VAL A 250 -22.24 13.20 -16.33
N LEU A 251 -22.90 12.29 -15.60
CA LEU A 251 -22.54 11.98 -14.22
C LEU A 251 -21.19 11.25 -14.12
N SER A 252 -20.97 10.22 -14.94
CA SER A 252 -19.78 9.36 -14.90
C SER A 252 -18.53 10.05 -15.46
N HIS A 253 -18.66 10.81 -16.56
CA HIS A 253 -17.51 11.44 -17.22
C HIS A 253 -17.26 12.86 -16.73
N ILE A 254 -18.28 13.71 -16.66
CA ILE A 254 -18.05 15.13 -16.39
C ILE A 254 -17.96 15.35 -14.88
N ILE A 255 -18.98 14.93 -14.15
CA ILE A 255 -19.08 15.26 -12.72
C ILE A 255 -18.09 14.42 -11.91
N SER A 256 -18.09 13.11 -12.11
CA SER A 256 -17.28 12.19 -11.31
C SER A 256 -15.77 12.39 -11.56
N LEU A 257 -15.31 12.55 -12.80
CA LEU A 257 -13.90 12.81 -13.08
C LEU A 257 -13.44 14.16 -12.55
N ASN A 258 -14.22 15.23 -12.72
CA ASN A 258 -13.86 16.55 -12.20
C ASN A 258 -13.75 16.55 -10.67
N MET A 259 -14.65 15.86 -9.98
CA MET A 259 -14.59 15.70 -8.53
C MET A 259 -13.36 14.88 -8.11
N LEU A 260 -13.06 13.77 -8.81
CA LEU A 260 -11.87 12.97 -8.54
C LEU A 260 -10.60 13.79 -8.71
N ILE A 261 -10.47 14.54 -9.81
CA ILE A 261 -9.31 15.40 -10.08
C ILE A 261 -9.15 16.47 -8.98
N ALA A 262 -10.25 17.09 -8.54
CA ALA A 262 -10.20 18.07 -7.47
C ALA A 262 -9.71 17.48 -6.14
N MET A 263 -10.18 16.28 -5.78
CA MET A 263 -9.72 15.55 -4.59
C MET A 263 -8.23 15.20 -4.72
N MET A 264 -7.82 14.63 -5.85
CA MET A 264 -6.42 14.27 -6.12
C MET A 264 -5.49 15.47 -6.05
N ASN A 265 -5.89 16.63 -6.57
CA ASN A 265 -5.06 17.85 -6.52
C ASN A 265 -4.83 18.33 -5.08
N THR A 266 -5.87 18.26 -4.24
CA THR A 266 -5.77 18.63 -2.82
C THR A 266 -4.86 17.67 -2.06
N THR A 267 -4.99 16.36 -2.30
CA THR A 267 -4.13 15.34 -1.70
C THR A 267 -2.70 15.46 -2.22
N TYR A 268 -2.50 15.70 -3.51
CA TYR A 268 -1.17 15.88 -4.10
C TYR A 268 -0.39 16.99 -3.40
N ALA A 269 -0.99 18.18 -3.25
CA ALA A 269 -0.35 19.31 -2.57
C ALA A 269 0.07 18.95 -1.13
N LYS A 270 -0.80 18.25 -0.38
CA LYS A 270 -0.51 17.82 0.98
C LYS A 270 0.59 16.76 1.06
N VAL A 271 0.62 15.81 0.13
CA VAL A 271 1.61 14.73 0.15
C VAL A 271 2.98 15.24 -0.31
N GLN A 272 3.01 16.21 -1.23
CA GLN A 272 4.26 16.80 -1.73
C GLN A 272 5.15 17.37 -0.60
N GLU A 273 4.55 17.90 0.47
CA GLU A 273 5.28 18.43 1.63
C GLU A 273 5.92 17.35 2.52
N VAL A 274 5.37 16.13 2.51
CA VAL A 274 5.76 15.05 3.46
C VAL A 274 6.39 13.85 2.74
N GLN A 275 6.35 13.82 1.40
CA GLN A 275 6.77 12.67 0.58
C GLN A 275 8.20 12.21 0.86
N ASP A 276 9.13 13.15 1.09
CA ASP A 276 10.54 12.81 1.34
C ASP A 276 10.71 12.11 2.69
N ALA A 277 9.97 12.55 3.71
CA ALA A 277 10.02 11.94 5.04
C ALA A 277 9.42 10.52 5.00
N GLU A 278 8.28 10.37 4.35
CA GLU A 278 7.60 9.07 4.21
C GLU A 278 8.39 8.09 3.35
N TRP A 279 9.02 8.56 2.26
CA TRP A 279 9.90 7.75 1.45
C TRP A 279 11.10 7.23 2.25
N ARG A 280 11.73 8.09 3.08
CA ARG A 280 12.84 7.66 3.95
C ARG A 280 12.41 6.57 4.94
N VAL A 281 11.21 6.65 5.49
CA VAL A 281 10.65 5.59 6.35
C VAL A 281 10.55 4.28 5.59
N GLN A 282 9.97 4.29 4.39
CA GLN A 282 9.83 3.08 3.58
C GLN A 282 11.18 2.49 3.17
N PHE A 283 12.15 3.35 2.87
CA PHE A 283 13.53 2.92 2.59
C PHE A 283 14.16 2.24 3.81
N LEU A 284 13.99 2.79 5.01
CA LEU A 284 14.49 2.19 6.24
C LEU A 284 13.83 0.85 6.56
N GLU A 285 12.52 0.76 6.38
CA GLU A 285 11.78 -0.49 6.51
C GLU A 285 12.30 -1.54 5.54
N GLN A 286 12.62 -1.14 4.31
CA GLN A 286 13.20 -2.03 3.31
C GLN A 286 14.59 -2.52 3.70
N VAL A 287 15.48 -1.62 4.18
CA VAL A 287 16.83 -2.00 4.64
C VAL A 287 16.74 -2.96 5.82
N LEU A 288 15.85 -2.68 6.77
CA LEU A 288 15.61 -3.55 7.93
C LEU A 288 15.08 -4.93 7.50
N PHE A 289 14.20 -4.99 6.51
CA PHE A 289 13.71 -6.23 5.94
C PHE A 289 14.84 -7.07 5.30
N GLN A 290 15.77 -6.43 4.57
CA GLN A 290 16.93 -7.11 4.00
C GLN A 290 17.92 -7.61 5.08
N GLU A 291 18.00 -6.91 6.21
CA GLU A 291 18.81 -7.33 7.37
C GLU A 291 18.21 -8.53 8.10
N ALA A 292 16.88 -8.54 8.28
CA ALA A 292 16.16 -9.64 8.91
C ALA A 292 16.12 -10.92 8.05
N THR A 293 16.27 -10.77 6.72
CA THR A 293 16.30 -11.90 5.77
C THR A 293 17.45 -12.87 6.12
N PRO A 294 17.15 -14.16 6.36
CA PRO A 294 18.16 -15.17 6.70
C PRO A 294 19.24 -15.33 5.64
N TRP A 295 20.48 -15.55 6.09
CA TRP A 295 21.64 -15.71 5.22
C TRP A 295 21.54 -16.92 4.27
N TYR A 296 20.90 -18.01 4.69
CA TYR A 296 20.76 -19.23 3.87
C TYR A 296 19.78 -19.08 2.70
N LEU A 297 18.94 -18.05 2.70
CA LEU A 297 18.05 -17.73 1.57
C LEU A 297 18.75 -16.89 0.50
N VAL A 298 19.98 -16.44 0.77
CA VAL A 298 20.77 -15.65 -0.18
C VAL A 298 21.93 -16.51 -0.66
N PRO A 299 22.11 -16.70 -1.98
CA PRO A 299 23.19 -17.52 -2.48
C PRO A 299 24.55 -16.96 -2.05
N SER A 300 25.36 -17.80 -1.39
CA SER A 300 26.66 -17.45 -0.82
C SER A 300 27.74 -17.15 -1.88
N PHE A 301 27.48 -17.49 -3.15
CA PHE A 301 28.46 -17.39 -4.23
C PHE A 301 28.84 -15.96 -4.64
N PHE A 302 28.05 -14.94 -4.29
CA PHE A 302 28.51 -13.56 -4.43
C PHE A 302 28.88 -13.02 -3.05
N GLY A 303 30.18 -12.77 -2.82
CA GLY A 303 30.69 -12.21 -1.57
C GLY A 303 29.99 -10.92 -1.13
N ALA A 304 29.40 -10.17 -2.07
CA ALA A 304 28.57 -8.98 -1.81
C ALA A 304 27.27 -9.25 -1.01
N PHE A 305 26.87 -10.51 -0.83
CA PHE A 305 25.68 -10.89 -0.08
C PHE A 305 25.95 -11.26 1.38
N SER A 306 27.21 -11.42 1.76
CA SER A 306 27.56 -11.85 3.12
C SER A 306 27.23 -10.78 4.14
N LEU A 307 26.49 -11.17 5.18
CA LEU A 307 26.25 -10.35 6.37
C LEU A 307 27.54 -10.02 7.13
N GLN A 308 28.68 -10.62 6.77
CA GLN A 308 30.00 -10.31 7.33
C GLN A 308 30.65 -9.10 6.69
N ASN A 309 30.24 -8.70 5.47
CA ASN A 309 30.67 -7.43 4.87
C ASN A 309 29.87 -6.28 5.48
N ARG A 310 29.91 -6.14 6.81
CA ARG A 310 29.36 -4.94 7.48
C ARG A 310 30.42 -3.83 7.43
N PRO A 311 30.00 -2.55 7.38
CA PRO A 311 30.95 -1.44 7.44
C PRO A 311 31.80 -1.52 8.71
N ASP A 312 33.11 -1.25 8.61
CA ASP A 312 34.06 -1.30 9.74
C ASP A 312 33.66 -0.42 10.94
N ARG A 313 32.77 0.56 10.71
CA ARG A 313 32.28 1.50 11.72
C ARG A 313 31.16 0.95 12.60
N HIS A 314 30.76 -0.31 12.45
CA HIS A 314 29.63 -0.90 13.20
C HIS A 314 30.16 -1.87 14.26
N LEU A 315 30.11 -1.48 15.53
CA LEU A 315 30.55 -2.33 16.64
C LEU A 315 29.38 -3.16 17.18
N PRO A 316 29.53 -4.49 17.35
CA PRO A 316 28.54 -5.28 18.06
C PRO A 316 28.45 -4.83 19.51
N GLY A 317 27.25 -4.75 20.05
CA GLY A 317 27.00 -4.54 21.47
C GLY A 317 25.64 -5.05 21.90
N LYS A 318 25.32 -4.90 23.18
CA LYS A 318 24.03 -5.34 23.75
C LYS A 318 23.31 -4.13 24.30
N LEU A 319 22.09 -3.90 23.84
CA LEU A 319 21.21 -2.86 24.36
C LEU A 319 20.13 -3.52 25.23
N ARG A 320 20.05 -3.13 26.49
CA ARG A 320 18.89 -3.46 27.33
C ARG A 320 17.75 -2.53 26.95
N VAL A 321 16.72 -3.08 26.34
CA VAL A 321 15.49 -2.34 26.08
C VAL A 321 14.60 -2.47 27.32
N PRO A 322 14.31 -1.38 28.05
CA PRO A 322 13.43 -1.46 29.20
C PRO A 322 12.01 -1.82 28.74
N GLN A 323 11.53 -2.99 29.14
CA GLN A 323 10.13 -3.38 28.96
C GLN A 323 9.30 -2.94 30.18
N PRO A 324 7.99 -2.67 30.02
CA PRO A 324 7.12 -2.19 31.09
C PRO A 324 6.98 -3.14 32.29
N HIS A 325 7.48 -4.37 32.20
CA HIS A 325 7.50 -5.36 33.28
C HIS A 325 8.93 -5.85 33.61
N ASP A 326 9.90 -4.94 33.71
CA ASP A 326 11.24 -5.10 34.35
C ASP A 326 12.13 -6.29 33.91
N THR A 327 11.66 -7.15 33.00
CA THR A 327 12.44 -8.16 32.29
C THR A 327 13.04 -7.47 31.07
N GLY A 328 14.09 -6.67 31.31
CA GLY A 328 14.84 -6.04 30.23
C GLY A 328 15.37 -7.10 29.27
N ALA A 329 14.81 -7.14 28.06
CA ALA A 329 15.35 -8.00 27.00
C ALA A 329 16.68 -7.39 26.54
N GLU A 330 17.76 -8.16 26.67
CA GLU A 330 19.04 -7.84 26.02
C GLU A 330 18.91 -8.13 24.54
N VAL A 331 18.88 -7.08 23.74
CA VAL A 331 18.86 -7.18 22.29
C VAL A 331 20.28 -6.92 21.80
N GLU A 332 20.86 -7.87 21.06
CA GLU A 332 22.09 -7.61 20.34
C GLU A 332 21.86 -6.48 19.33
N CYS A 333 22.56 -5.37 19.52
CA CYS A 333 22.43 -4.16 18.74
C CYS A 333 23.83 -3.75 18.24
N PHE A 334 23.92 -3.31 17.00
CA PHE A 334 25.18 -2.81 16.47
C PHE A 334 25.19 -1.29 16.57
N PHE A 335 26.18 -0.76 17.27
CA PHE A 335 26.35 0.66 17.47
C PHE A 335 27.18 1.25 16.33
N LEU A 336 26.74 2.39 15.80
CA LEU A 336 27.59 3.21 14.93
C LEU A 336 28.72 3.76 15.80
N GLN A 337 29.96 3.42 15.47
CA GLN A 337 31.12 4.09 16.01
C GLN A 337 31.16 5.49 15.40
N THR A 338 30.44 6.43 16.00
CA THR A 338 30.80 7.83 15.87
C THR A 338 32.14 7.98 16.54
N GLU A 339 33.17 8.40 15.82
CA GLU A 339 34.40 8.87 16.45
C GLU A 339 34.06 10.11 17.28
N ILE A 340 33.53 9.91 18.48
CA ILE A 340 33.76 10.86 19.55
C ILE A 340 35.21 10.56 19.92
N ARG A 341 36.15 11.27 19.26
CA ARG A 341 37.51 11.36 19.76
C ARG A 341 37.34 11.90 21.18
N ALA A 342 37.39 11.01 22.17
CA ALA A 342 37.64 11.40 23.53
C ALA A 342 38.87 12.33 23.46
N PRO A 343 38.91 13.45 24.20
CA PRO A 343 40.14 14.18 24.38
C PRO A 343 41.08 13.27 25.17
N ARG A 344 41.66 12.28 24.50
CA ARG A 344 42.89 11.63 24.91
C ARG A 344 43.88 12.75 24.87
N GLU A 345 44.32 13.14 26.07
CA GLU A 345 45.51 13.92 26.39
C GLU A 345 46.29 14.22 25.12
N LEU A 346 45.96 15.36 24.53
CA LEU A 346 46.63 15.87 23.35
C LEU A 346 48.06 16.11 23.82
N GLY A 347 48.92 15.12 23.59
CA GLY A 347 50.34 15.37 23.43
C GLY A 347 50.43 16.55 22.49
N THR A 348 50.88 17.66 23.03
CA THR A 348 50.90 18.98 22.43
C THR A 348 51.60 18.92 21.09
N ASP A 349 50.81 18.87 20.01
CA ASP A 349 51.30 19.20 18.67
C ASP A 349 50.47 20.40 18.17
N PRO A 350 51.01 21.63 18.20
CA PRO A 350 50.25 22.87 18.11
C PRO A 350 49.77 23.25 16.70
N HIS A 351 49.76 22.32 15.74
CA HIS A 351 49.51 22.65 14.32
C HIS A 351 48.24 22.09 13.67
N ASP A 352 47.41 21.28 14.34
CA ASP A 352 46.15 20.80 13.73
C ASP A 352 44.89 21.52 14.24
N ASN A 353 44.73 22.79 13.84
CA ASN A 353 43.53 23.60 14.14
C ASN A 353 42.27 23.14 13.38
N SER A 354 42.39 22.21 12.42
CA SER A 354 41.30 21.81 11.53
C SER A 354 40.32 20.84 12.21
N SER A 355 40.83 19.98 13.09
CA SER A 355 40.03 18.96 13.78
C SER A 355 39.29 19.53 15.00
N LEU A 356 39.90 20.51 15.69
CA LEU A 356 39.25 21.24 16.80
C LEU A 356 38.04 22.05 16.32
N ALA A 357 38.14 22.68 15.15
CA ALA A 357 37.05 23.42 14.54
C ALA A 357 35.86 22.51 14.19
N LYS A 358 36.10 21.31 13.64
CA LYS A 358 35.04 20.35 13.29
C LYS A 358 34.29 19.81 14.52
N ASN A 359 35.02 19.51 15.59
CA ASN A 359 34.40 19.04 16.83
C ASN A 359 33.58 20.13 17.54
N LYS A 360 34.04 21.38 17.47
CA LYS A 360 33.28 22.53 17.99
C LYS A 360 31.99 22.75 17.20
N VAL A 361 32.05 22.67 15.87
CA VAL A 361 30.87 22.78 14.99
C VAL A 361 29.85 21.67 15.28
N LEU A 362 30.29 20.43 15.51
CA LEU A 362 29.38 19.32 15.84
C LEU A 362 28.77 19.49 17.23
N ALA A 363 29.54 19.94 18.22
CA ALA A 363 29.04 20.21 19.56
C ALA A 363 28.03 21.36 19.58
N ASP A 364 28.31 22.45 18.86
CA ASP A 364 27.40 23.59 18.72
C ASP A 364 26.12 23.19 17.96
N PHE A 365 26.23 22.32 16.95
CA PHE A 365 25.08 21.78 16.23
C PHE A 365 24.20 20.87 17.12
N LEU A 366 24.81 19.95 17.88
CA LEU A 366 24.08 19.10 18.82
C LEU A 366 23.41 19.91 19.92
N LYS A 367 24.08 20.95 20.42
CA LYS A 367 23.52 21.89 21.38
C LYS A 367 22.30 22.62 20.80
N GLY A 368 22.40 23.11 19.57
CA GLY A 368 21.27 23.74 18.86
C GLY A 368 20.06 22.81 18.69
N ILE A 369 20.29 21.52 18.37
CA ILE A 369 19.19 20.54 18.29
C ILE A 369 18.53 20.31 19.66
N ILE A 370 19.34 20.22 20.72
CA ILE A 370 18.85 20.02 22.08
C ILE A 370 18.03 21.23 22.52
N ASP A 371 18.52 22.44 22.26
CA ASP A 371 17.87 23.69 22.65
C ASP A 371 16.52 23.87 21.93
N VAL A 372 16.45 23.63 20.61
CA VAL A 372 15.19 23.69 19.84
C VAL A 372 14.18 22.66 20.36
N LYS A 373 14.64 21.46 20.72
CA LYS A 373 13.78 20.39 21.22
C LYS A 373 13.30 20.64 22.64
N LEU A 374 14.15 21.26 23.46
CA LEU A 374 13.79 21.70 24.80
C LEU A 374 12.72 22.80 24.71
N GLU A 375 12.89 23.76 23.83
CA GLU A 375 11.94 24.85 23.58
C GLU A 375 10.58 24.33 23.09
N GLU A 376 10.56 23.39 22.14
CA GLU A 376 9.30 22.78 21.68
C GLU A 376 8.59 21.98 22.80
N MET A 377 9.35 21.29 23.66
CA MET A 377 8.77 20.59 24.81
C MET A 377 8.19 21.56 25.83
N THR A 378 8.88 22.66 26.12
CA THR A 378 8.41 23.73 27.00
C THR A 378 7.11 24.34 26.47
N ARG A 379 7.05 24.69 25.18
CA ARG A 379 5.85 25.26 24.55
C ARG A 379 4.64 24.33 24.64
N ARG A 380 4.84 23.02 24.48
CA ARG A 380 3.76 22.03 24.63
C ARG A 380 3.31 21.85 26.07
N LEU A 381 4.20 22.06 27.03
CA LEU A 381 3.87 22.03 28.45
C LEU A 381 3.02 23.25 28.82
N GLU A 382 3.40 24.44 28.33
CA GLU A 382 2.62 25.67 28.47
C GLU A 382 1.23 25.55 27.86
N GLU A 383 1.12 25.05 26.62
CA GLU A 383 -0.18 24.86 25.94
C GLU A 383 -1.09 23.88 26.71
N LYS A 384 -0.51 22.81 27.30
CA LYS A 384 -1.27 21.88 28.15
C LYS A 384 -1.71 22.53 29.46
N GLN A 385 -0.85 23.34 30.05
CA GLN A 385 -1.15 24.05 31.29
C GLN A 385 -2.25 25.09 31.09
N GLU A 386 -2.20 25.88 30.02
CA GLU A 386 -3.27 26.83 29.66
C GLU A 386 -4.60 26.11 29.39
N ASN A 387 -4.57 25.01 28.64
CA ASN A 387 -5.76 24.20 28.39
C ASN A 387 -6.36 23.65 29.70
N ALA A 388 -5.53 23.20 30.64
CA ALA A 388 -5.98 22.73 31.95
C ALA A 388 -6.62 23.86 32.79
N ILE A 389 -5.98 25.04 32.84
CA ILE A 389 -6.50 26.22 33.55
C ILE A 389 -7.84 26.65 32.94
N SER A 390 -7.96 26.66 31.61
CA SER A 390 -9.20 27.04 30.92
C SER A 390 -10.38 26.10 31.25
N ARG A 391 -10.12 24.81 31.46
CA ARG A 391 -11.13 23.82 31.86
C ARG A 391 -11.60 24.04 33.29
N VAL A 392 -10.67 24.30 34.21
CA VAL A 392 -10.98 24.60 35.61
C VAL A 392 -11.82 25.87 35.71
N ASN A 393 -11.43 26.94 35.02
CA ASN A 393 -12.19 28.19 35.01
C ASN A 393 -13.61 28.04 34.44
N ARG A 394 -13.79 27.22 33.39
CA ARG A 394 -15.13 26.90 32.86
C ARG A 394 -15.98 26.12 33.87
N SER A 395 -15.38 25.18 34.61
CA SER A 395 -16.08 24.42 35.64
C SER A 395 -16.51 25.28 36.84
N LEU A 396 -15.65 26.22 37.25
CA LEU A 396 -15.97 27.19 38.31
C LEU A 396 -17.05 28.19 37.89
N ALA A 397 -16.99 28.68 36.65
CA ALA A 397 -18.02 29.57 36.12
C ALA A 397 -19.40 28.88 36.02
N ALA A 398 -19.42 27.61 35.59
CA ALA A 398 -20.66 26.82 35.54
C ALA A 398 -21.24 26.53 36.95
N ALA A 399 -20.39 26.39 37.97
CA ALA A 399 -20.81 26.21 39.35
C ALA A 399 -21.33 27.51 40.00
N ALA A 400 -20.88 28.67 39.53
CA ALA A 400 -21.25 29.98 40.08
C ALA A 400 -22.56 30.55 39.51
N THR A 401 -23.16 29.94 38.48
CA THR A 401 -24.48 30.34 37.96
C THR A 401 -25.59 30.01 38.98
N PRO A 402 -26.26 31.01 39.58
CA PRO A 402 -27.29 30.76 40.58
C PRO A 402 -28.55 30.18 39.92
N ARG A 403 -28.97 28.99 40.37
CA ARG A 403 -30.27 28.38 40.03
C ARG A 403 -31.40 29.32 40.50
N THR A 404 -31.87 30.17 39.59
CA THR A 404 -33.12 30.92 39.73
C THR A 404 -34.05 30.46 38.64
N ALA A 405 -34.96 29.55 38.98
CA ALA A 405 -36.20 29.31 38.25
C ALA A 405 -37.16 28.57 39.19
N THR A 406 -37.94 29.37 39.93
CA THR A 406 -39.22 28.99 40.50
C THR A 406 -40.12 28.45 39.39
N ALA A 407 -40.57 27.20 39.54
CA ALA A 407 -41.58 26.60 38.66
C ALA A 407 -42.94 27.28 38.87
N PRO A 408 -43.72 27.56 37.80
CA PRO A 408 -45.11 27.93 37.94
C PRO A 408 -45.94 26.67 38.24
N VAL A 409 -46.89 26.82 39.16
CA VAL A 409 -47.91 25.82 39.50
C VAL A 409 -48.91 25.78 38.34
N GLU A 410 -49.04 24.64 37.66
CA GLU A 410 -50.08 24.39 36.66
C GLU A 410 -51.36 23.90 37.35
N ASP A 411 -52.44 24.66 37.17
CA ASP A 411 -53.82 24.29 37.56
C ASP A 411 -54.40 23.25 36.59
N PRO A 412 -55.07 22.18 37.07
CA PRO A 412 -55.66 21.16 36.21
C PRO A 412 -57.17 21.36 36.12
N TYR A 413 -57.69 22.18 35.20
CA TYR A 413 -59.09 22.08 34.74
C TYR A 413 -59.30 22.95 33.51
N ASN A 414 -59.54 22.32 32.35
CA ASN A 414 -60.57 22.69 31.38
C ASN A 414 -60.41 21.89 30.08
N ASP A 415 -61.15 20.79 30.02
CA ASP A 415 -61.84 20.35 28.81
C ASP A 415 -63.05 21.30 28.62
N PRO A 416 -63.44 21.70 27.39
CA PRO A 416 -64.51 20.93 26.78
C PRO A 416 -64.51 20.87 25.22
N MET A 417 -64.99 19.71 24.74
CA MET A 417 -65.92 19.46 23.63
C MET A 417 -66.08 20.41 22.41
N SER A 418 -66.38 19.73 21.29
CA SER A 418 -66.99 20.16 20.01
C SER A 418 -65.99 20.52 18.90
N ALA A 419 -66.11 20.04 17.66
CA ALA A 419 -67.16 19.31 16.94
C ALA A 419 -66.52 18.42 15.86
#